data_AF-A0A6P3Z2C8-F1
#
_entry.id   AF-A0A6P3Z2C8-F1
#
_cell.length_a   1.000
_cell.length_b   1.000
_cell.length_c   1.000
_cell.angle_alpha   90.00
_cell.angle_beta   90.00
_cell.angle_gamma   90.00
#
_symmetry.space_group_name_H-M   'P 1'
#
loop_
_entity.id
_entity.type
_entity.pdbx_description
1 polymer ?
#
loop_
_entity_poly.entity_id
_entity_poly.type
_entity_poly.pdbx_seq_one_letter_code
_entity_poly.pdbx_strand_id
1 'polypeptide(L)'
;MKIIAFYQFQNFGSLIILLHFLSNLDQNIAVTVRTIYCFKSDTRGNEEAVEVIKNALSTVLVHYYPLAGRLTISSEGKLIVDCTGEGAVFVEAEANCGIEEIGDITKPDPVTLGKLVYDIPGAKNILEIPPLVAQVTKFKCGGFVLGLCMNHCMFDGLGAMEFVNSWGETARGLPLKVPPFLDRSILKARNPPKIESLHHEFAEIQDISDTSKLYEEEMLYRSFCFDPEKLQHLKEKVMADGVLKKCTTFESLSAFVWKSRTQALRMKPNQKTKLLFAVDGRPRFEP
;
A
#
# COMPACT_ATOMS: atom_id res chain seq x y z
N MET A 1 -5.62 -23.42 -0.20
CA MET A 1 -4.93 -22.83 -1.36
C MET A 1 -3.73 -23.69 -1.70
N LYS A 2 -3.44 -23.90 -2.98
CA LYS A 2 -2.26 -24.62 -3.46
C LYS A 2 -1.47 -23.71 -4.40
N ILE A 3 -0.17 -23.56 -4.18
CA ILE A 3 0.74 -22.89 -5.13
C ILE A 3 1.06 -23.87 -6.26
N ILE A 4 0.99 -23.38 -7.50
CA ILE A 4 1.13 -24.18 -8.72
C ILE A 4 2.46 -23.87 -9.40
N ALA A 5 2.81 -22.58 -9.47
CA ALA A 5 4.02 -22.14 -10.12
C ALA A 5 4.59 -20.88 -9.48
N PHE A 6 5.90 -20.71 -9.63
CA PHE A 6 6.67 -19.57 -9.18
C PHE A 6 7.49 -19.03 -10.35
N TYR A 7 7.43 -17.72 -10.58
CA TYR A 7 8.15 -17.06 -11.65
C TYR A 7 9.00 -15.92 -11.08
N GLN A 8 10.24 -15.87 -11.52
CA GLN A 8 11.11 -14.69 -11.43
C GLN A 8 11.38 -14.19 -12.84
N PHE A 9 11.18 -12.90 -13.07
CA PHE A 9 11.48 -12.28 -14.36
C PHE A 9 12.98 -12.03 -14.46
N GLN A 10 13.69 -12.80 -15.30
CA GLN A 10 15.11 -12.52 -15.57
C GLN A 10 15.30 -11.71 -16.87
N ASN A 11 16.01 -10.59 -16.70
CA ASN A 11 16.86 -9.87 -17.65
C ASN A 11 16.24 -9.24 -18.92
N PHE A 12 16.12 -7.91 -18.89
CA PHE A 12 16.12 -7.04 -20.07
C PHE A 12 17.56 -6.51 -20.26
N GLY A 13 18.25 -6.97 -21.31
CA GLY A 13 19.56 -6.54 -21.84
C GLY A 13 20.50 -5.59 -21.04
N SER A 14 21.74 -6.07 -20.85
CA SER A 14 23.00 -5.38 -20.49
C SER A 14 23.19 -4.82 -19.07
N LEU A 15 24.23 -5.35 -18.41
CA LEU A 15 24.81 -4.97 -17.12
C LEU A 15 25.11 -3.46 -17.03
N ILE A 16 24.20 -2.69 -16.48
CA ILE A 16 24.53 -1.46 -15.76
C ILE A 16 23.92 -1.63 -14.38
N ILE A 17 24.77 -1.76 -13.36
CA ILE A 17 24.33 -1.65 -11.96
C ILE A 17 23.82 -0.22 -11.79
N LEU A 18 22.50 -0.05 -11.87
CA LEU A 18 21.85 1.22 -11.68
C LEU A 18 21.31 1.28 -10.25
N LEU A 19 21.93 2.13 -9.44
CA LEU A 19 21.40 2.43 -8.11
C LEU A 19 20.24 3.42 -8.25
N HIS A 20 19.07 3.01 -7.81
CA HIS A 20 17.90 3.87 -7.76
C HIS A 20 17.80 4.51 -6.38
N PHE A 21 17.90 5.84 -6.36
CA PHE A 21 17.90 6.65 -5.16
C PHE A 21 16.52 6.65 -4.49
N LEU A 22 16.48 6.46 -3.17
CA LEU A 22 15.28 6.67 -2.35
C LEU A 22 15.48 7.91 -1.47
N SER A 23 14.48 8.79 -1.52
CA SER A 23 14.47 10.05 -0.79
C SER A 23 14.23 9.85 0.72
N ASN A 24 14.34 10.92 1.51
CA ASN A 24 13.96 10.86 2.92
C ASN A 24 12.46 10.55 3.11
N LEU A 25 11.60 10.89 2.13
CA LEU A 25 10.17 10.56 2.17
C LEU A 25 9.95 9.05 2.08
N ASP A 26 10.73 8.39 1.23
CA ASP A 26 10.67 6.94 1.01
C ASP A 26 11.14 6.15 2.24
N GLN A 27 12.14 6.68 2.94
CA GLN A 27 12.74 6.04 4.11
C GLN A 27 11.85 6.10 5.36
N ASN A 28 10.91 7.04 5.44
CA ASN A 28 10.02 7.19 6.60
C ASN A 28 9.07 6.00 6.78
N ILE A 29 8.72 5.29 5.70
CA ILE A 29 7.74 4.20 5.72
C ILE A 29 8.31 3.01 4.95
N ALA A 30 9.29 2.35 5.56
CA ALA A 30 9.92 1.16 5.01
C ALA A 30 9.20 -0.12 5.51
N VAL A 31 7.95 -0.30 5.10
CA VAL A 31 7.12 -1.49 5.43
C VAL A 31 6.51 -2.10 4.18
N THR A 32 6.10 -3.36 4.24
CA THR A 32 5.34 -4.00 3.17
C THR A 32 3.85 -3.72 3.32
N VAL A 33 3.19 -3.33 2.22
CA VAL A 33 1.75 -3.12 2.14
C VAL A 33 1.14 -4.25 1.34
N ARG A 34 0.12 -4.88 1.91
CA ARG A 34 -0.63 -5.96 1.29
C ARG A 34 -1.97 -5.46 0.78
N THR A 35 -2.29 -5.74 -0.47
CA THR A 35 -3.59 -5.41 -1.08
C THR A 35 -4.12 -6.62 -1.84
N ILE A 36 -5.44 -6.72 -1.92
CA ILE A 36 -6.11 -7.78 -2.68
C ILE A 36 -7.17 -7.16 -3.59
N TYR A 37 -7.24 -7.65 -4.82
CA TYR A 37 -8.21 -7.23 -5.82
C TYR A 37 -9.00 -8.46 -6.25
N CYS A 38 -10.30 -8.44 -5.96
CA CYS A 38 -11.20 -9.55 -6.24
C CYS A 38 -11.90 -9.32 -7.58
N PHE A 39 -11.72 -10.25 -8.52
CA PHE A 39 -12.36 -10.25 -9.83
C PHE A 39 -13.37 -11.39 -9.87
N LYS A 40 -14.64 -11.03 -9.71
CA LYS A 40 -15.74 -11.95 -9.99
C LYS A 40 -15.89 -12.07 -11.50
N SER A 41 -16.31 -13.22 -11.96
CA SER A 41 -16.71 -13.36 -13.35
C SER A 41 -17.97 -14.20 -13.48
N ASP A 42 -18.93 -13.62 -14.19
CA ASP A 42 -20.21 -14.26 -14.49
C ASP A 42 -20.22 -14.85 -15.92
N THR A 43 -19.20 -14.53 -16.75
CA THR A 43 -19.22 -14.84 -18.19
C THR A 43 -17.92 -15.40 -18.77
N ARG A 44 -16.75 -14.96 -18.30
CA ARG A 44 -15.43 -15.47 -18.72
C ARG A 44 -14.77 -16.22 -17.56
N GLY A 45 -14.25 -17.42 -17.73
CA GLY A 45 -13.56 -18.07 -16.61
C GLY A 45 -12.23 -17.39 -16.26
N ASN A 46 -11.45 -18.04 -15.41
CA ASN A 46 -10.14 -17.56 -14.96
C ASN A 46 -8.97 -18.27 -15.67
N GLU A 47 -9.24 -18.97 -16.77
CA GLU A 47 -8.28 -19.85 -17.44
C GLU A 47 -7.06 -19.07 -17.94
N GLU A 48 -7.28 -17.87 -18.49
CA GLU A 48 -6.23 -17.01 -19.03
C GLU A 48 -5.71 -15.97 -18.03
N ALA A 49 -6.34 -15.83 -16.85
CA ALA A 49 -6.08 -14.73 -15.93
C ALA A 49 -4.60 -14.67 -15.52
N VAL A 50 -4.02 -15.83 -15.19
CA VAL A 50 -2.61 -15.93 -14.76
C VAL A 50 -1.69 -15.47 -15.89
N GLU A 51 -1.88 -15.99 -17.10
CA GLU A 51 -0.98 -15.71 -18.23
C GLU A 51 -1.06 -14.26 -18.67
N VAL A 52 -2.27 -13.70 -18.78
CA VAL A 52 -2.50 -12.30 -19.12
C VAL A 52 -1.84 -11.37 -18.10
N ILE A 53 -2.07 -11.62 -16.79
CA ILE A 53 -1.55 -10.77 -15.72
C ILE A 53 -0.02 -10.88 -15.65
N LYS A 54 0.53 -12.09 -15.74
CA LYS A 54 1.99 -12.34 -15.72
C LYS A 54 2.70 -11.67 -16.90
N ASN A 55 2.16 -11.81 -18.11
CA ASN A 55 2.76 -11.20 -19.30
C ASN A 55 2.70 -9.67 -19.25
N ALA A 56 1.56 -9.13 -18.82
CA ALA A 56 1.43 -7.70 -18.60
C ALA A 56 2.40 -7.18 -17.53
N LEU A 57 2.68 -7.98 -16.49
CA LEU A 57 3.64 -7.60 -15.45
C LEU A 57 5.05 -7.50 -16.03
N SER A 58 5.46 -8.48 -16.82
CA SER A 58 6.74 -8.47 -17.53
C SER A 58 6.93 -7.19 -18.33
N THR A 59 5.91 -6.81 -19.11
CA THR A 59 5.95 -5.63 -19.96
C THR A 59 5.94 -4.33 -19.16
N VAL A 60 5.06 -4.19 -18.17
CA VAL A 60 4.96 -2.94 -17.39
C VAL A 60 6.19 -2.71 -16.52
N LEU A 61 6.88 -3.77 -16.07
CA LEU A 61 8.13 -3.67 -15.31
C LEU A 61 9.27 -3.03 -16.11
N VAL A 62 9.21 -2.97 -17.44
CA VAL A 62 10.17 -2.18 -18.22
C VAL A 62 10.06 -0.69 -17.89
N HIS A 63 8.83 -0.19 -17.71
CA HIS A 63 8.56 1.19 -17.31
C HIS A 63 8.79 1.43 -15.82
N TYR A 64 8.65 0.39 -15.00
CA TYR A 64 8.81 0.43 -13.54
C TYR A 64 10.00 -0.43 -13.07
N TYR A 65 11.12 -0.33 -13.79
CA TYR A 65 12.28 -1.23 -13.61
C TYR A 65 12.84 -1.30 -12.17
N PRO A 66 12.76 -0.26 -11.29
CA PRO A 66 13.24 -0.40 -9.92
C PRO A 66 12.49 -1.48 -9.13
N LEU A 67 11.24 -1.82 -9.51
CA LEU A 67 10.49 -2.90 -8.87
C LEU A 67 11.04 -4.30 -9.14
N ALA A 68 11.86 -4.44 -10.19
CA ALA A 68 12.58 -5.66 -10.52
C ALA A 68 13.96 -5.75 -9.83
N GLY A 69 14.32 -4.76 -8.99
CA GLY A 69 15.57 -4.74 -8.25
C GLY A 69 15.49 -5.38 -6.86
N ARG A 70 16.44 -5.03 -6.00
CA ARG A 70 16.50 -5.42 -4.58
C ARG A 70 16.78 -4.21 -3.71
N LEU A 71 16.16 -4.17 -2.53
CA LEU A 71 16.49 -3.16 -1.54
C LEU A 71 17.84 -3.49 -0.92
N THR A 72 18.66 -2.47 -0.74
CA THR A 72 19.96 -2.57 -0.06
C THR A 72 20.26 -1.27 0.68
N ILE A 73 21.34 -1.26 1.43
CA ILE A 73 21.81 -0.10 2.20
C ILE A 73 23.04 0.47 1.52
N SER A 74 23.01 1.77 1.23
CA SER A 74 24.14 2.49 0.65
C SER A 74 25.30 2.62 1.65
N SER A 75 26.47 3.05 1.16
CA SER A 75 27.62 3.38 2.03
C SER A 75 27.31 4.50 3.04
N GLU A 76 26.27 5.30 2.81
CA GLU A 76 25.80 6.35 3.73
C GLU A 76 24.77 5.82 4.75
N GLY A 77 24.47 4.52 4.75
CA GLY A 77 23.47 3.93 5.65
C GLY A 77 22.02 4.19 5.24
N LYS A 78 21.76 4.60 3.99
CA LYS A 78 20.40 4.89 3.49
C LYS A 78 19.87 3.75 2.65
N LEU A 79 18.56 3.54 2.71
CA LEU A 79 17.89 2.59 1.82
C LEU A 79 18.02 3.06 0.36
N ILE A 80 18.37 2.14 -0.52
CA ILE A 80 18.40 2.33 -1.98
C ILE A 80 17.89 1.06 -2.65
N VAL A 81 17.63 1.13 -3.95
CA VAL A 81 17.35 -0.06 -4.76
C VAL A 81 18.54 -0.33 -5.68
N ASP A 82 19.10 -1.53 -5.58
CA ASP A 82 19.98 -2.07 -6.60
C ASP A 82 19.12 -2.63 -7.74
N CYS A 83 19.12 -1.99 -8.90
CA CYS A 83 18.30 -2.40 -10.04
C CYS A 83 18.94 -3.58 -10.78
N THR A 84 19.05 -4.73 -10.10
CA THR A 84 19.69 -5.95 -10.60
C THR A 84 18.95 -6.61 -11.75
N GLY A 85 17.67 -6.28 -11.95
CA GLY A 85 16.83 -6.91 -12.98
C GLY A 85 16.49 -8.37 -12.67
N GLU A 86 16.64 -8.80 -11.41
CA GLU A 86 16.23 -10.14 -10.95
C GLU A 86 14.71 -10.37 -10.97
N GLY A 87 13.93 -9.30 -11.14
CA GLY A 87 12.50 -9.35 -11.33
C GLY A 87 11.69 -9.29 -10.05
N ALA A 88 10.39 -9.09 -10.24
CA ALA A 88 9.37 -9.31 -9.22
C ALA A 88 9.14 -10.81 -9.01
N VAL A 89 8.59 -11.18 -7.85
CA VAL A 89 8.10 -12.53 -7.60
C VAL A 89 6.65 -12.62 -8.03
N PHE A 90 6.33 -13.63 -8.84
CA PHE A 90 4.97 -13.91 -9.27
C PHE A 90 4.57 -15.35 -8.95
N VAL A 91 3.43 -15.51 -8.28
CA VAL A 91 2.92 -16.79 -7.80
C VAL A 91 1.57 -17.09 -8.43
N GLU A 92 1.46 -18.27 -9.03
CA GLU A 92 0.16 -18.84 -9.41
C GLU A 92 -0.35 -19.76 -8.30
N ALA A 93 -1.61 -19.58 -7.91
CA ALA A 93 -2.27 -20.41 -6.93
C ALA A 93 -3.71 -20.76 -7.33
N GLU A 94 -4.23 -21.83 -6.72
CA GLU A 94 -5.65 -22.23 -6.83
C GLU A 94 -6.30 -22.40 -5.46
N ALA A 95 -7.57 -22.02 -5.40
CA ALA A 95 -8.49 -22.23 -4.30
C ALA A 95 -9.58 -23.24 -4.71
N ASN A 96 -9.81 -24.23 -3.85
CA ASN A 96 -10.77 -25.31 -4.11
C ASN A 96 -12.23 -24.94 -3.79
N CYS A 97 -12.48 -23.66 -3.55
CA CYS A 97 -13.77 -23.04 -3.21
C CYS A 97 -14.11 -21.94 -4.23
N GLY A 98 -15.30 -21.35 -4.09
CA GLY A 98 -15.66 -20.13 -4.81
C GLY A 98 -15.18 -18.87 -4.09
N ILE A 99 -15.14 -17.75 -4.82
CA ILE A 99 -14.62 -16.47 -4.33
C ILE A 99 -15.49 -15.86 -3.22
N GLU A 100 -16.75 -16.27 -3.14
CA GLU A 100 -17.70 -15.95 -2.07
C GLU A 100 -17.24 -16.42 -0.68
N GLU A 101 -16.39 -17.44 -0.61
CA GLU A 101 -15.82 -17.92 0.66
C GLU A 101 -14.76 -16.99 1.25
N ILE A 102 -14.31 -15.96 0.51
CA ILE A 102 -13.52 -14.87 1.10
C ILE A 102 -14.32 -14.14 2.19
N GLY A 103 -15.65 -14.18 2.09
CA GLY A 103 -16.56 -13.68 3.12
C GLY A 103 -16.92 -12.20 2.97
N ASP A 104 -17.38 -11.63 4.07
CA ASP A 104 -17.86 -10.25 4.16
C ASP A 104 -16.69 -9.26 4.23
N ILE A 105 -16.49 -8.47 3.16
CA ILE A 105 -15.44 -7.45 3.09
C ILE A 105 -15.57 -6.35 4.16
N THR A 106 -16.73 -6.23 4.82
CA THR A 106 -16.89 -5.31 5.96
C THR A 106 -16.32 -5.87 7.26
N LYS A 107 -15.96 -7.16 7.27
CA LYS A 107 -15.33 -7.88 8.39
C LYS A 107 -14.15 -8.69 7.85
N PRO A 108 -13.10 -8.02 7.35
CA PRO A 108 -11.99 -8.72 6.73
C PRO A 108 -11.36 -9.69 7.73
N ASP A 109 -11.16 -10.94 7.30
CA ASP A 109 -10.47 -11.98 8.09
C ASP A 109 -8.99 -12.01 7.69
N PRO A 110 -8.06 -11.57 8.56
CA PRO A 110 -6.63 -11.56 8.25
C PRO A 110 -6.08 -12.95 7.89
N VAL A 111 -6.64 -14.03 8.44
CA VAL A 111 -6.17 -15.39 8.18
C VAL A 111 -6.53 -15.80 6.74
N THR A 112 -7.76 -15.56 6.32
CA THR A 112 -8.20 -15.86 4.95
C THR A 112 -7.53 -14.93 3.93
N LEU A 113 -7.51 -13.62 4.20
CA LEU A 113 -6.88 -12.65 3.30
C LEU A 113 -5.37 -12.84 3.20
N GLY A 114 -4.71 -13.22 4.30
CA GLY A 114 -3.27 -13.51 4.32
C GLY A 114 -2.87 -14.67 3.43
N LYS A 115 -3.77 -15.65 3.18
CA LYS A 115 -3.52 -16.71 2.20
C LYS A 115 -3.52 -16.18 0.76
N LEU A 116 -4.21 -15.08 0.48
CA LEU A 116 -4.36 -14.56 -0.88
C LEU A 116 -3.20 -13.66 -1.31
N VAL A 117 -2.23 -13.42 -0.43
CA VAL A 117 -1.02 -12.64 -0.70
C VAL A 117 0.18 -13.51 -0.33
N TYR A 118 1.09 -13.74 -1.29
CA TYR A 118 2.26 -14.57 -1.04
C TYR A 118 3.27 -13.83 -0.15
N ASP A 119 3.73 -14.54 0.89
CA ASP A 119 4.85 -14.11 1.73
C ASP A 119 6.12 -14.85 1.34
N ILE A 120 7.24 -14.15 1.34
CA ILE A 120 8.57 -14.74 1.11
C ILE A 120 8.94 -15.56 2.37
N PRO A 121 8.97 -16.91 2.30
CA PRO A 121 9.19 -17.73 3.46
C PRO A 121 10.59 -17.48 4.05
N GLY A 122 10.66 -17.24 5.36
CA GLY A 122 11.92 -17.05 6.07
C GLY A 122 12.53 -15.66 5.96
N ALA A 123 11.93 -14.73 5.20
CA ALA A 123 12.37 -13.35 5.17
C ALA A 123 12.21 -12.69 6.56
N LYS A 124 13.30 -12.13 7.08
CA LYS A 124 13.36 -11.55 8.44
C LYS A 124 13.18 -10.04 8.46
N ASN A 125 13.42 -9.39 7.32
CA ASN A 125 13.36 -7.95 7.17
C ASN A 125 13.03 -7.58 5.72
N ILE A 126 12.79 -6.29 5.48
CA ILE A 126 12.38 -5.76 4.19
C ILE A 126 13.42 -5.90 3.07
N LEU A 127 14.71 -6.06 3.39
CA LEU A 127 15.78 -6.20 2.39
C LEU A 127 15.75 -7.60 1.74
N GLU A 128 15.23 -8.58 2.48
CA GLU A 128 15.06 -9.97 2.04
C GLU A 128 13.75 -10.18 1.25
N ILE A 129 12.93 -9.13 1.12
CA ILE A 129 11.66 -9.16 0.38
C ILE A 129 11.83 -8.36 -0.91
N PRO A 130 11.55 -8.94 -2.10
CA PRO A 130 11.53 -8.18 -3.34
C PRO A 130 10.60 -6.96 -3.27
N PRO A 131 10.89 -5.85 -3.96
CA PRO A 131 10.05 -4.65 -3.92
C PRO A 131 8.59 -4.90 -4.31
N LEU A 132 8.35 -5.90 -5.16
CA LEU A 132 7.04 -6.35 -5.61
C LEU A 132 6.95 -7.89 -5.56
N VAL A 133 5.91 -8.37 -4.89
CA VAL A 133 5.44 -9.76 -4.93
C VAL A 133 3.97 -9.76 -5.34
N ALA A 134 3.62 -10.59 -6.32
CA ALA A 134 2.26 -10.75 -6.81
C ALA A 134 1.82 -12.22 -6.74
N GLN A 135 0.56 -12.45 -6.38
CA GLN A 135 -0.08 -13.76 -6.40
C GLN A 135 -1.40 -13.67 -7.15
N VAL A 136 -1.60 -14.52 -8.16
CA VAL A 136 -2.90 -14.73 -8.79
C VAL A 136 -3.49 -16.04 -8.27
N THR A 137 -4.62 -15.94 -7.58
CA THR A 137 -5.35 -17.09 -7.02
C THR A 137 -6.63 -17.33 -7.81
N LYS A 138 -6.69 -18.43 -8.56
CA LYS A 138 -7.89 -18.86 -9.30
C LYS A 138 -8.86 -19.60 -8.37
N PHE A 139 -10.15 -19.34 -8.50
CA PHE A 139 -11.22 -20.00 -7.73
C PHE A 139 -12.07 -20.90 -8.65
N LYS A 140 -12.72 -21.93 -8.08
CA LYS A 140 -13.54 -22.87 -8.87
C LYS A 140 -14.74 -22.22 -9.57
N CYS A 141 -15.22 -21.11 -9.04
CA CYS A 141 -16.35 -20.36 -9.61
C CYS A 141 -15.98 -19.51 -10.84
N GLY A 142 -14.76 -19.63 -11.38
CA GLY A 142 -14.27 -18.82 -12.51
C GLY A 142 -13.79 -17.41 -12.11
N GLY A 143 -13.97 -16.99 -10.85
CA GLY A 143 -13.36 -15.77 -10.32
C GLY A 143 -11.88 -15.94 -10.00
N PHE A 144 -11.15 -14.83 -9.83
CA PHE A 144 -9.77 -14.85 -9.35
C PHE A 144 -9.45 -13.65 -8.45
N VAL A 145 -8.38 -13.77 -7.68
CA VAL A 145 -7.84 -12.68 -6.85
C VAL A 145 -6.42 -12.36 -7.29
N LEU A 146 -6.12 -11.07 -7.43
CA LEU A 146 -4.75 -10.56 -7.48
C LEU A 146 -4.37 -10.04 -6.09
N GLY A 147 -3.48 -10.75 -5.40
CA GLY A 147 -2.87 -10.31 -4.16
C GLY A 147 -1.50 -9.70 -4.41
N LEU A 148 -1.23 -8.54 -3.82
CA LEU A 148 0.04 -7.82 -3.95
C LEU A 148 0.65 -7.60 -2.58
N CYS A 149 1.97 -7.77 -2.49
CA CYS A 149 2.81 -7.28 -1.41
C CYS A 149 3.84 -6.34 -2.03
N MET A 150 3.73 -5.05 -1.70
CA MET A 150 4.57 -3.98 -2.25
C MET A 150 5.32 -3.28 -1.14
N ASN A 151 6.60 -2.98 -1.33
CA ASN A 151 7.33 -2.19 -0.35
C ASN A 151 6.94 -0.70 -0.44
N HIS A 152 6.48 -0.13 0.66
CA HIS A 152 5.99 1.26 0.72
C HIS A 152 7.11 2.30 0.49
N CYS A 153 8.39 1.94 0.64
CA CYS A 153 9.47 2.85 0.22
C CYS A 153 9.48 3.10 -1.31
N MET A 154 8.85 2.22 -2.10
CA MET A 154 8.76 2.39 -3.54
C MET A 154 7.60 3.29 -3.95
N PHE A 155 6.53 3.37 -3.15
CA PHE A 155 5.34 4.11 -3.52
C PHE A 155 4.59 4.62 -2.31
N ASP A 156 3.99 5.80 -2.43
CA ASP A 156 2.80 6.12 -1.66
C ASP A 156 1.55 5.51 -2.31
N GLY A 157 0.38 5.72 -1.69
CA GLY A 157 -0.88 5.16 -2.21
C GLY A 157 -1.21 5.57 -3.65
N LEU A 158 -0.88 6.80 -4.05
CA LEU A 158 -1.12 7.28 -5.42
C LEU A 158 -0.20 6.58 -6.42
N GLY A 159 1.11 6.59 -6.16
CA GLY A 159 2.09 5.92 -7.04
C GLY A 159 1.84 4.42 -7.17
N ALA A 160 1.41 3.76 -6.08
CA ALA A 160 1.06 2.35 -6.10
C ALA A 160 -0.15 2.08 -7.00
N MET A 161 -1.19 2.93 -6.93
CA MET A 161 -2.37 2.79 -7.78
C MET A 161 -2.09 3.16 -9.24
N GLU A 162 -1.22 4.14 -9.51
CA GLU A 162 -0.74 4.42 -10.87
C GLU A 162 -0.03 3.21 -11.46
N PHE A 163 0.83 2.53 -10.70
CA PHE A 163 1.46 1.28 -11.12
C PHE A 163 0.42 0.19 -11.42
N VAL A 164 -0.52 -0.07 -10.50
CA VAL A 164 -1.58 -1.09 -10.70
C VAL A 164 -2.46 -0.77 -11.91
N ASN A 165 -2.79 0.51 -12.13
CA ASN A 165 -3.55 0.95 -13.29
C ASN A 165 -2.76 0.75 -14.59
N SER A 166 -1.49 1.15 -14.64
CA SER A 166 -0.58 0.92 -15.77
C SER A 166 -0.46 -0.57 -16.10
N TRP A 167 -0.39 -1.42 -15.08
CA TRP A 167 -0.37 -2.87 -15.25
C TRP A 167 -1.68 -3.39 -15.85
N GLY A 168 -2.83 -2.92 -15.37
CA GLY A 168 -4.15 -3.26 -15.93
C GLY A 168 -4.39 -2.70 -17.35
N GLU A 169 -3.83 -1.54 -17.69
CA GLU A 169 -3.79 -1.00 -19.06
C GLU A 169 -2.97 -1.91 -19.97
N THR A 170 -1.76 -2.27 -19.55
CA THR A 170 -0.89 -3.20 -20.27
C THR A 170 -1.57 -4.56 -20.49
N ALA A 171 -2.26 -5.09 -19.48
CA ALA A 171 -3.01 -6.34 -19.58
C ALA A 171 -4.17 -6.29 -20.60
N ARG A 172 -4.69 -5.10 -20.88
CA ARG A 172 -5.72 -4.86 -21.90
C ARG A 172 -5.15 -4.48 -23.27
N GLY A 173 -3.82 -4.47 -23.42
CA GLY A 173 -3.15 -4.02 -24.64
C GLY A 173 -3.26 -2.52 -24.90
N LEU A 174 -3.49 -1.72 -23.85
CA LEU A 174 -3.59 -0.27 -23.92
C LEU A 174 -2.23 0.38 -23.58
N PRO A 175 -1.92 1.56 -24.16
CA PRO A 175 -0.76 2.34 -23.73
C PRO A 175 -0.95 2.86 -22.31
N LEU A 176 0.17 3.10 -21.61
CA LEU A 176 0.15 3.70 -20.28
C LEU A 176 -0.42 5.12 -20.35
N LYS A 177 -1.46 5.37 -19.58
CA LYS A 177 -2.08 6.70 -19.50
C LYS A 177 -1.18 7.71 -18.79
N VAL A 178 -0.47 7.27 -17.76
CA VAL A 178 0.45 8.08 -16.97
C VAL A 178 1.79 7.33 -16.86
N PRO A 179 2.75 7.58 -17.76
CA PRO A 179 4.08 6.99 -17.65
C PRO A 179 4.78 7.43 -16.36
N PRO A 180 5.54 6.55 -15.69
CA PRO A 180 6.22 6.90 -14.46
C PRO A 180 7.38 7.87 -14.69
N PHE A 181 7.53 8.83 -13.80
CA PHE A 181 8.75 9.64 -13.68
C PHE A 181 9.64 9.05 -12.58
N LEU A 182 10.79 8.49 -12.97
CA LEU A 182 11.63 7.71 -12.07
C LEU A 182 12.84 8.45 -11.49
N ASP A 183 13.19 9.63 -12.01
CA ASP A 183 14.30 10.41 -11.46
C ASP A 183 13.93 11.02 -10.10
N ARG A 184 14.25 10.30 -9.02
CA ARG A 184 14.00 10.75 -7.65
C ARG A 184 15.00 11.78 -7.16
N SER A 185 15.99 12.17 -7.95
CA SER A 185 16.99 13.15 -7.53
C SER A 185 16.36 14.53 -7.27
N ILE A 186 15.22 14.83 -7.88
CA ILE A 186 14.41 16.03 -7.61
C ILE A 186 13.92 16.11 -6.15
N LEU A 187 13.88 14.98 -5.44
CA LEU A 187 13.47 14.90 -4.02
C LEU A 187 14.68 14.86 -3.07
N LYS A 188 15.89 15.18 -3.54
CA LYS A 188 17.06 15.24 -2.67
C LYS A 188 16.88 16.32 -1.61
N ALA A 189 17.21 15.96 -0.38
CA ALA A 189 17.22 16.91 0.72
C ALA A 189 18.26 18.01 0.46
N ARG A 190 17.97 19.22 0.98
CA ARG A 190 18.89 20.35 0.96
C ARG A 190 20.21 19.96 1.65
N ASN A 191 21.34 20.40 1.09
CA ASN A 191 22.65 20.25 1.71
C ASN A 191 23.35 21.63 1.75
N PRO A 192 23.57 22.23 2.94
CA PRO A 192 23.27 21.69 4.27
C PRO A 192 21.76 21.64 4.58
N PRO A 193 21.32 20.83 5.56
CA PRO A 193 19.95 20.83 6.04
C PRO A 193 19.52 22.23 6.53
N LYS A 194 18.30 22.64 6.19
CA LYS A 194 17.71 23.91 6.65
C LYS A 194 16.41 23.64 7.39
N ILE A 195 16.45 23.73 8.71
CA ILE A 195 15.30 23.48 9.59
C ILE A 195 14.60 24.82 9.84
N GLU A 196 13.40 24.99 9.26
CA GLU A 196 12.63 26.25 9.33
C GLU A 196 11.42 26.14 10.25
N SER A 197 11.09 24.93 10.72
CA SER A 197 9.91 24.67 11.54
C SER A 197 10.16 23.50 12.47
N LEU A 198 9.46 23.52 13.61
CA LEU A 198 9.48 22.39 14.53
C LEU A 198 8.55 21.30 14.02
N HIS A 199 9.10 20.09 13.85
CA HIS A 199 8.36 18.94 13.36
C HIS A 199 7.62 18.23 14.51
N HIS A 200 6.47 18.78 14.90
CA HIS A 200 5.66 18.24 15.98
C HIS A 200 5.15 16.82 15.71
N GLU A 201 5.06 16.40 14.45
CA GLU A 201 4.72 15.05 14.02
C GLU A 201 5.63 14.00 14.69
N PHE A 202 6.93 14.29 14.82
CA PHE A 202 7.92 13.41 15.44
C PHE A 202 7.98 13.52 16.98
N ALA A 203 7.22 14.43 17.59
CA ALA A 203 7.25 14.58 19.05
C ALA A 203 6.75 13.30 19.76
N GLU A 204 7.51 12.78 20.70
CA GLU A 204 7.06 11.63 21.50
C GLU A 204 5.91 12.02 22.43
N ILE A 205 4.91 11.15 22.52
CA ILE A 205 3.79 11.31 23.45
C ILE A 205 3.84 10.16 24.44
N GLN A 206 3.96 10.49 25.72
CA GLN A 206 3.88 9.50 26.78
C GLN A 206 2.47 8.87 26.80
N ASP A 207 2.44 7.54 26.79
CA ASP A 207 1.21 6.78 27.02
C ASP A 207 0.96 6.63 28.51
N ILE A 208 0.17 7.54 29.08
CA ILE A 208 -0.23 7.47 30.49
C ILE A 208 -1.51 6.65 30.69
N SER A 209 -2.19 6.31 29.61
CA SER A 209 -3.45 5.55 29.61
C SER A 209 -3.24 4.06 29.35
N ASP A 210 -1.99 3.64 29.13
CA ASP A 210 -1.61 2.24 28.90
C ASP A 210 -2.30 1.64 27.67
N THR A 211 -2.54 2.48 26.64
CA THR A 211 -3.20 2.08 25.39
C THR A 211 -2.33 1.16 24.54
N SER A 212 -1.01 1.17 24.71
CA SER A 212 -0.09 0.28 24.00
C SER A 212 -0.37 -1.19 24.29
N LYS A 213 -0.77 -1.56 25.51
CA LYS A 213 -1.09 -2.95 25.87
C LYS A 213 -2.27 -3.53 25.10
N LEU A 214 -3.19 -2.68 24.67
CA LEU A 214 -4.35 -3.12 23.87
C LEU A 214 -3.94 -3.68 22.51
N TYR A 215 -2.74 -3.33 22.02
CA TYR A 215 -2.19 -3.88 20.78
C TYR A 215 -1.53 -5.25 20.95
N GLU A 216 -1.42 -5.75 22.19
CA GLU A 216 -0.97 -7.12 22.48
C GLU A 216 -2.13 -8.13 22.37
N GLU A 217 -3.37 -7.64 22.39
CA GLU A 217 -4.59 -8.45 22.24
C GLU A 217 -4.92 -8.72 20.77
N GLU A 218 -5.79 -9.70 20.53
CA GLU A 218 -6.29 -9.99 19.19
C GLU A 218 -7.11 -8.83 18.64
N MET A 219 -6.65 -8.25 17.52
CA MET A 219 -7.29 -7.13 16.88
C MET A 219 -8.44 -7.59 15.97
N LEU A 220 -9.65 -7.08 16.22
CA LEU A 220 -10.80 -7.27 15.36
C LEU A 220 -10.86 -6.21 14.27
N TYR A 221 -10.93 -6.65 13.01
CA TYR A 221 -11.04 -5.74 11.86
C TYR A 221 -12.48 -5.54 11.44
N ARG A 222 -12.90 -4.27 11.29
CA ARG A 222 -14.25 -3.88 10.89
C ARG A 222 -14.21 -2.66 9.98
N SER A 223 -15.04 -2.67 8.95
CA SER A 223 -15.27 -1.53 8.07
C SER A 223 -16.61 -0.90 8.40
N PHE A 224 -16.61 0.42 8.60
CA PHE A 224 -17.82 1.19 8.89
C PHE A 224 -18.22 1.98 7.66
N CYS A 225 -19.41 1.73 7.13
CA CYS A 225 -19.92 2.42 5.94
C CYS A 225 -20.65 3.71 6.33
N PHE A 226 -20.22 4.81 5.73
CA PHE A 226 -20.85 6.12 5.83
C PHE A 226 -21.43 6.49 4.47
N ASP A 227 -22.73 6.32 4.34
CA ASP A 227 -23.48 6.78 3.17
C ASP A 227 -23.55 8.32 3.11
N PRO A 228 -23.92 8.91 1.96
CA PRO A 228 -23.99 10.36 1.80
C PRO A 228 -24.87 11.07 2.84
N GLU A 229 -25.96 10.45 3.28
CA GLU A 229 -26.87 11.02 4.27
C GLU A 229 -26.20 11.10 5.65
N LYS A 230 -25.54 10.03 6.11
CA LYS A 230 -24.75 10.02 7.35
C LYS A 230 -23.62 11.04 7.32
N LEU A 231 -22.94 11.17 6.18
CA LEU A 231 -21.86 12.15 6.01
C LEU A 231 -22.38 13.58 6.08
N GLN A 232 -23.54 13.85 5.47
CA GLN A 232 -24.18 15.16 5.52
C GLN A 232 -24.63 15.51 6.94
N HIS A 233 -25.31 14.59 7.63
CA HIS A 233 -25.69 14.74 9.03
C HIS A 233 -24.48 14.99 9.95
N LEU A 234 -23.37 14.31 9.68
CA LEU A 234 -22.14 14.51 10.44
C LEU A 234 -21.60 15.93 10.28
N LYS A 235 -21.58 16.46 9.05
CA LYS A 235 -21.16 17.84 8.78
C LYS A 235 -22.05 18.85 9.49
N GLU A 236 -23.36 18.65 9.43
CA GLU A 236 -24.34 19.52 10.12
C GLU A 236 -24.09 19.56 11.63
N LYS A 237 -23.86 18.40 12.26
CA LYS A 237 -23.51 18.32 13.68
C LYS A 237 -22.22 19.06 14.02
N VAL A 238 -21.21 18.97 13.17
CA VAL A 238 -19.91 19.65 13.39
C VAL A 238 -20.05 21.17 13.29
N MET A 239 -21.00 21.67 12.50
CA MET A 239 -21.22 23.12 12.29
C MET A 239 -22.33 23.72 13.16
N ALA A 240 -22.98 22.91 14.01
CA ALA A 240 -24.20 23.30 14.73
C ALA A 240 -24.00 24.44 15.75
N ASP A 241 -22.80 24.62 16.29
CA ASP A 241 -22.47 25.70 17.23
C ASP A 241 -22.12 27.03 16.55
N GLY A 242 -22.05 27.05 15.21
CA GLY A 242 -21.71 28.23 14.41
C GLY A 242 -20.24 28.64 14.44
N VAL A 243 -19.36 27.91 15.15
CA VAL A 243 -17.92 28.21 15.20
C VAL A 243 -17.26 27.91 13.86
N LEU A 244 -17.60 26.75 13.27
CA LEU A 244 -17.15 26.35 11.94
C LEU A 244 -18.21 26.70 10.89
N LYS A 245 -17.82 27.51 9.90
CA LYS A 245 -18.71 27.89 8.78
C LYS A 245 -18.76 26.86 7.65
N LYS A 246 -17.72 26.01 7.54
CA LYS A 246 -17.59 24.96 6.52
C LYS A 246 -16.64 23.88 7.02
N CYS A 247 -16.87 22.65 6.57
CA CYS A 247 -15.94 21.54 6.75
C CYS A 247 -16.04 20.57 5.56
N THR A 248 -14.92 19.95 5.22
CA THR A 248 -14.85 18.88 4.23
C THR A 248 -15.35 17.56 4.83
N THR A 249 -15.73 16.62 3.96
CA THR A 249 -16.07 15.25 4.41
C THR A 249 -14.93 14.63 5.20
N PHE A 250 -13.70 14.77 4.70
CA PHE A 250 -12.51 14.24 5.36
C PHE A 250 -12.31 14.82 6.76
N GLU A 251 -12.38 16.14 6.93
CA GLU A 251 -12.24 16.78 8.24
C GLU A 251 -13.32 16.32 9.22
N SER A 252 -14.59 16.34 8.80
CA SER A 252 -15.72 15.95 9.65
C SER A 252 -15.63 14.48 10.09
N LEU A 253 -15.32 13.57 9.17
CA LEU A 253 -15.25 12.13 9.45
C LEU A 253 -14.01 11.78 10.29
N SER A 254 -12.86 12.37 9.98
CA SER A 254 -11.62 12.12 10.73
C SER A 254 -11.73 12.62 12.17
N ALA A 255 -12.33 13.81 12.37
CA ALA A 255 -12.59 14.33 13.72
C ALA A 255 -13.56 13.44 14.49
N PHE A 256 -14.63 12.96 13.84
CA PHE A 256 -15.59 12.04 14.45
C PHE A 256 -14.92 10.73 14.88
N VAL A 257 -14.20 10.07 13.97
CA VAL A 257 -13.52 8.80 14.27
C VAL A 257 -12.48 8.98 15.36
N TRP A 258 -11.72 10.08 15.34
CA TRP A 258 -10.73 10.37 16.37
C TRP A 258 -11.39 10.54 17.75
N LYS A 259 -12.49 11.30 17.83
CA LYS A 259 -13.27 11.47 19.07
C LYS A 259 -13.84 10.14 19.55
N SER A 260 -14.47 9.36 18.67
CA SER A 260 -15.05 8.07 18.99
C SER A 260 -14.00 7.06 19.46
N ARG A 261 -12.82 7.01 18.82
CA ARG A 261 -11.70 6.16 19.24
C ARG A 261 -11.21 6.53 20.63
N THR A 262 -10.99 7.83 20.89
CA THR A 262 -10.54 8.31 22.21
C THR A 262 -11.53 7.96 23.31
N GLN A 263 -12.84 8.07 23.05
CA GLN A 263 -13.89 7.68 23.97
C GLN A 263 -13.91 6.16 24.21
N ALA A 264 -13.83 5.36 23.14
CA ALA A 264 -13.84 3.90 23.22
C ALA A 264 -12.65 3.36 24.04
N LEU A 265 -11.48 3.98 23.90
CA LEU A 265 -10.26 3.63 24.63
C LEU A 265 -10.25 4.13 26.09
N ARG A 266 -11.26 4.89 26.52
CA ARG A 266 -11.39 5.43 27.89
C ARG A 266 -10.10 6.09 28.40
N MET A 267 -9.45 6.84 27.51
CA MET A 267 -8.19 7.49 27.83
C MET A 267 -8.32 8.42 29.04
N LYS A 268 -7.24 8.55 29.82
CA LYS A 268 -7.18 9.51 30.92
C LYS A 268 -7.38 10.94 30.40
N PRO A 269 -8.01 11.85 31.17
CA PRO A 269 -8.27 13.22 30.72
C PRO A 269 -7.03 13.98 30.22
N ASN A 270 -5.86 13.69 30.81
CA ASN A 270 -4.60 14.35 30.46
C ASN A 270 -3.78 13.59 29.40
N GLN A 271 -4.33 12.52 28.81
CA GLN A 271 -3.68 11.79 27.73
C GLN A 271 -3.61 12.68 26.49
N LYS A 272 -2.40 13.06 26.08
CA LYS A 272 -2.19 13.70 24.79
C LYS A 272 -2.38 12.66 23.69
N THR A 273 -2.95 13.07 22.57
CA THR A 273 -3.10 12.22 21.37
C THR A 273 -2.79 13.02 20.12
N LYS A 274 -2.45 12.32 19.04
CA LYS A 274 -2.27 12.89 17.71
C LYS A 274 -3.15 12.15 16.72
N LEU A 275 -3.64 12.87 15.73
CA LEU A 275 -4.22 12.33 14.52
C LEU A 275 -3.26 12.70 13.38
N LEU A 276 -2.71 11.69 12.71
CA LEU A 276 -1.80 11.84 11.58
C LEU A 276 -2.47 11.28 10.34
N PHE A 277 -2.30 11.96 9.21
CA PHE A 277 -2.76 11.49 7.90
C PHE A 277 -1.74 11.90 6.83
N ALA A 278 -1.64 11.08 5.79
CA ALA A 278 -0.81 11.39 4.64
C ALA A 278 -1.42 12.55 3.84
N VAL A 279 -0.57 13.44 3.34
CA VAL A 279 -0.95 14.56 2.47
C VAL A 279 -0.11 14.46 1.20
N ASP A 280 -0.76 14.49 0.04
CA ASP A 280 -0.04 14.55 -1.24
C ASP A 280 0.63 15.91 -1.40
N GLY A 281 1.97 15.90 -1.36
CA GLY A 281 2.80 17.09 -1.51
C GLY A 281 3.05 17.50 -2.95
N ARG A 282 2.79 16.64 -3.95
CA ARG A 282 3.13 16.91 -5.37
C ARG A 282 2.54 18.23 -5.88
N PRO A 283 1.28 18.59 -5.61
CA PRO A 283 0.71 19.85 -6.11
C PRO A 283 1.29 21.11 -5.45
N ARG A 284 2.07 20.95 -4.37
CA ARG A 284 2.66 22.05 -3.58
C ARG A 284 4.18 22.05 -3.66
N PHE A 285 4.76 21.12 -4.43
CA PHE A 285 6.19 20.95 -4.54
C PHE A 285 6.71 21.75 -5.74
N GLU A 286 7.63 22.65 -5.48
CA GLU A 286 8.42 23.36 -6.50
C GLU A 286 9.84 22.78 -6.43
N PRO A 287 10.23 21.91 -7.38
CA PRO A 287 11.52 21.21 -7.37
C PRO A 287 12.73 22.14 -7.50
#